data_AF-A0AA89AFS8-F1
#
_entry.id   AF-A0AA89AFS8-F1
#
_cell.length_a   1.000
_cell.length_b   1.000
_cell.length_c   1.000
_cell.angle_alpha   90.00
_cell.angle_beta   90.00
_cell.angle_gamma   90.00
#
_symmetry.space_group_name_H-M   'P 1'
#
loop_
_entity.id
_entity.type
_entity.pdbx_description
1 polymer ?
#
loop_
_entity_poly.entity_id
_entity_poly.type
_entity_poly.pdbx_seq_one_letter_code
_entity_poly.pdbx_strand_id
1 'polypeptide(L)'
;MADRASKGRKEEVVTREYTINLHKRLHGWWYVKLAASVNESVGGSGPRFLSTPLRTFKKKAPKAIKEIRKFAQKVMGTTDIRVDVKLNKQIWSRGIRSVPRRVRVRIARKRNDDEDAKEELYSLVTVAEIPAEGLRGLGTKIIEDEE
;
A
#
# COMPACT_ATOMS: atom_id res chain seq x y z
N MET A 1 -5.51 35.27 23.84
CA MET A 1 -6.26 34.30 23.02
C MET A 1 -5.22 33.60 22.16
N ALA A 2 -4.95 32.31 22.43
CA ALA A 2 -3.75 31.63 21.94
C ALA A 2 -3.68 31.53 20.41
N ASP A 3 -2.54 31.92 19.86
CA ASP A 3 -2.13 31.72 18.47
C ASP A 3 -2.18 30.23 18.09
N ARG A 4 -3.28 29.80 17.47
CA ARG A 4 -3.26 28.59 16.63
C ARG A 4 -2.53 28.95 15.35
N ALA A 5 -1.19 28.89 15.39
CA ALA A 5 -0.39 28.79 14.18
C ALA A 5 -0.98 27.65 13.32
N SER A 6 -1.18 27.92 12.02
CA SER A 6 -1.79 26.98 11.08
C SER A 6 -0.88 25.76 10.88
N LYS A 7 -0.99 24.79 11.79
CA LYS A 7 -0.25 23.54 11.72
C LYS A 7 -0.54 22.87 10.39
N GLY A 8 0.49 22.54 9.62
CA GLY A 8 0.31 22.01 8.27
C GLY A 8 -0.55 20.74 8.32
N ARG A 9 -1.44 20.53 7.34
CA ARG A 9 -2.34 19.35 7.25
C ARG A 9 -1.62 17.98 7.33
N LYS A 10 -0.28 17.99 7.23
CA LYS A 10 0.61 16.83 7.32
C LYS A 10 1.12 16.52 8.73
N GLU A 11 0.95 17.42 9.70
CA GLU A 11 1.43 17.26 11.09
C GLU A 11 0.32 16.82 12.06
N GLU A 12 -0.92 16.81 11.60
CA GLU A 12 -2.08 16.47 12.43
C GLU A 12 -2.25 14.95 12.58
N VAL A 13 -2.61 14.47 13.77
CA VAL A 13 -3.01 13.06 13.95
C VAL A 13 -4.29 12.84 13.15
N VAL A 14 -4.30 11.83 12.26
CA VAL A 14 -5.47 11.59 11.42
C VAL A 14 -5.65 10.11 11.15
N THR A 15 -6.89 9.66 11.21
CA THR A 15 -7.26 8.30 10.84
C THR A 15 -8.19 8.32 9.64
N ARG A 16 -7.85 7.50 8.65
CA ARG A 16 -8.61 7.43 7.40
C ARG A 16 -8.68 6.00 6.90
N GLU A 17 -9.84 5.64 6.39
CA GLU A 17 -10.07 4.38 5.71
C GLU A 17 -10.01 4.52 4.20
N TYR A 18 -9.30 3.56 3.59
CA TYR A 18 -9.09 3.48 2.16
C TYR A 18 -9.45 2.10 1.64
N THR A 19 -9.93 2.03 0.40
CA THR A 19 -9.93 0.77 -0.34
C THR A 19 -8.78 0.75 -1.33
N ILE A 20 -7.81 -0.14 -1.10
CA ILE A 20 -6.67 -0.32 -1.99
C ILE A 20 -7.03 -1.37 -3.03
N ASN A 21 -6.95 -0.98 -4.31
CA ASN A 21 -7.05 -1.93 -5.42
C ASN A 21 -5.68 -2.57 -5.70
N LEU A 22 -5.45 -3.74 -5.10
CA LEU A 22 -4.22 -4.51 -5.28
C LEU A 22 -4.12 -5.11 -6.68
N HIS A 23 -5.25 -5.45 -7.31
CA HIS A 23 -5.25 -5.97 -8.68
C HIS A 23 -4.59 -5.00 -9.67
N LYS A 24 -5.01 -3.72 -9.67
CA LYS A 24 -4.42 -2.68 -10.53
C LYS A 24 -2.95 -2.41 -10.21
N ARG A 25 -2.57 -2.42 -8.92
CA ARG A 25 -1.19 -2.18 -8.47
C ARG A 25 -0.23 -3.33 -8.78
N LEU A 26 -0.75 -4.56 -8.88
CA LEU A 26 0.05 -5.75 -9.16
C LEU A 26 0.04 -6.14 -10.65
N HIS A 27 -0.92 -5.65 -11.45
CA HIS A 27 -1.08 -6.00 -12.87
C HIS A 27 0.12 -5.60 -13.74
N GLY A 28 0.69 -4.42 -13.49
CA GLY A 28 1.85 -3.91 -14.25
C GLY A 28 3.09 -4.81 -14.17
N TRP A 29 3.23 -5.68 -13.15
CA TRP A 29 4.36 -6.60 -13.07
C TRP A 29 4.39 -7.60 -14.23
N TRP A 30 3.22 -8.11 -14.62
CA TRP A 30 3.11 -9.18 -15.61
C TRP A 30 3.61 -8.73 -16.99
N TYR A 31 3.52 -7.43 -17.28
CA TYR A 31 3.98 -6.84 -18.54
C TYR A 31 5.37 -6.19 -18.44
N VAL A 32 5.72 -5.54 -17.32
CA VAL A 32 6.94 -4.71 -17.23
C VAL A 32 8.24 -5.54 -17.20
N LYS A 33 8.21 -6.82 -16.80
CA LYS A 33 9.40 -7.68 -16.92
C LYS A 33 9.76 -8.02 -18.37
N LEU A 34 8.83 -7.80 -19.33
CA LEU A 34 9.07 -7.93 -20.76
C LEU A 34 9.89 -6.75 -21.31
N ALA A 35 9.77 -5.55 -20.71
CA ALA A 35 10.36 -4.32 -21.24
C ALA A 35 11.75 -4.00 -20.64
N ALA A 36 12.12 -4.56 -19.50
CA ALA A 36 13.35 -4.20 -18.77
C ALA A 36 14.58 -5.07 -19.12
N SER A 37 14.58 -5.74 -20.28
CA SER A 37 15.76 -6.45 -20.83
C SER A 37 15.96 -6.13 -22.31
N VAL A 38 15.81 -4.85 -22.66
CA VAL A 38 16.32 -4.30 -23.93
C VAL A 38 17.09 -3.04 -23.56
N ASN A 39 18.37 -3.21 -23.26
CA ASN A 39 19.36 -2.23 -23.64
C ASN A 39 20.72 -2.92 -23.76
N GLU A 40 20.97 -3.56 -24.91
CA GLU A 40 22.25 -3.53 -25.60
C GLU A 40 22.12 -4.20 -26.96
N SER A 41 22.93 -3.74 -27.92
CA SER A 41 23.08 -4.22 -29.29
C SER A 41 22.07 -3.68 -30.30
N VAL A 42 22.49 -2.61 -30.96
CA VAL A 42 22.09 -2.24 -32.32
C VAL A 42 22.11 -3.47 -33.25
N GLY A 43 21.05 -3.64 -34.04
CA GLY A 43 21.03 -4.52 -35.22
C GLY A 43 19.91 -5.56 -35.27
N GLY A 44 18.87 -5.26 -36.06
CA GLY A 44 18.11 -6.23 -36.86
C GLY A 44 17.24 -7.28 -36.16
N SER A 45 15.98 -7.38 -36.62
CA SER A 45 14.94 -8.36 -36.27
C SER A 45 14.08 -7.97 -35.06
N GLY A 46 12.82 -7.65 -35.33
CA GLY A 46 11.82 -7.25 -34.34
C GLY A 46 11.64 -8.26 -33.20
N PRO A 47 10.96 -7.84 -32.11
CA PRO A 47 10.87 -8.65 -30.90
C PRO A 47 10.11 -9.94 -31.19
N ARG A 48 10.84 -11.06 -31.22
CA ARG A 48 10.25 -12.40 -31.10
C ARG A 48 9.57 -12.45 -29.74
N PHE A 49 8.25 -12.55 -29.72
CA PHE A 49 7.46 -12.81 -28.52
C PHE A 49 7.83 -14.20 -27.97
N LEU A 50 8.98 -14.29 -27.28
CA LEU A 50 9.33 -15.45 -26.48
C LEU A 50 8.33 -15.51 -25.33
N SER A 51 7.41 -16.45 -25.43
CA SER A 51 6.49 -16.82 -24.37
C SER A 51 7.27 -17.32 -23.15
N THR A 52 7.62 -16.45 -22.21
CA THR A 52 7.95 -16.89 -20.85
C THR A 52 7.42 -15.89 -19.81
N PRO A 53 6.50 -16.33 -18.94
CA PRO A 53 6.58 -15.84 -17.57
C PRO A 53 6.25 -16.93 -16.54
N LEU A 54 6.88 -18.10 -16.60
CA LEU A 54 6.76 -19.11 -15.54
C LEU A 54 7.76 -18.87 -14.40
N ARG A 55 7.86 -17.66 -13.82
CA ARG A 55 8.79 -17.46 -12.67
C ARG A 55 8.51 -16.33 -11.68
N THR A 56 7.37 -15.65 -11.71
CA THR A 56 7.15 -14.43 -10.87
C THR A 56 6.06 -14.56 -9.79
N PHE A 57 5.31 -15.66 -9.78
CA PHE A 57 4.17 -15.85 -8.88
C PHE A 57 4.50 -15.91 -7.39
N LYS A 58 5.74 -16.27 -7.04
CA LYS A 58 6.21 -16.35 -5.64
C LYS A 58 6.46 -14.98 -5.00
N LYS A 59 6.26 -13.87 -5.71
CA LYS A 59 6.53 -12.50 -5.19
C LYS A 59 5.27 -11.64 -5.04
N LYS A 60 4.09 -12.19 -5.33
CA LYS A 60 2.85 -11.40 -5.41
C LYS A 60 2.37 -10.90 -4.03
N ALA A 61 2.26 -11.76 -3.03
CA ALA A 61 1.91 -11.35 -1.66
C ALA A 61 2.97 -10.42 -1.01
N PRO A 62 4.28 -10.73 -1.06
CA PRO A 62 5.31 -9.80 -0.59
C PRO A 62 5.25 -8.43 -1.27
N LYS A 63 4.95 -8.39 -2.57
CA LYS A 63 4.81 -7.11 -3.28
C LYS A 63 3.54 -6.37 -2.87
N ALA A 64 2.43 -7.07 -2.66
CA ALA A 64 1.20 -6.44 -2.22
C ALA A 64 1.42 -5.61 -0.95
N ILE A 65 2.19 -6.15 -0.01
CA ILE A 65 2.58 -5.45 1.23
C ILE A 65 3.44 -4.23 0.92
N LYS A 66 4.44 -4.35 0.02
CA LYS A 66 5.26 -3.21 -0.41
C LYS A 66 4.42 -2.10 -1.04
N GLU A 67 3.43 -2.45 -1.86
CA GLU A 67 2.52 -1.49 -2.48
C GLU A 67 1.58 -0.81 -1.46
N ILE A 68 1.16 -1.55 -0.42
CA ILE A 68 0.40 -0.97 0.69
C ILE A 68 1.26 0.02 1.47
N ARG A 69 2.52 -0.34 1.78
CA ARG A 69 3.48 0.58 2.42
C ARG A 69 3.69 1.83 1.57
N LYS A 70 3.97 1.68 0.28
CA LYS A 70 4.13 2.81 -0.64
C LYS A 70 2.88 3.70 -0.72
N PHE A 71 1.69 3.09 -0.66
CA PHE A 71 0.44 3.83 -0.63
C PHE A 71 0.29 4.64 0.67
N ALA A 72 0.53 4.02 1.82
CA ALA A 72 0.50 4.69 3.12
C ALA A 72 1.51 5.86 3.18
N GLN A 73 2.74 5.63 2.70
CA GLN A 73 3.78 6.67 2.61
C GLN A 73 3.30 7.89 1.83
N LYS A 74 2.71 7.66 0.65
CA LYS A 74 2.25 8.73 -0.24
C LYS A 74 1.09 9.53 0.35
N VAL A 75 0.19 8.86 1.05
CA VAL A 75 -1.05 9.46 1.55
C VAL A 75 -0.84 10.17 2.87
N MET A 76 -0.07 9.57 3.79
CA MET A 76 0.17 10.12 5.12
C MET A 76 1.43 10.98 5.21
N GLY A 77 2.37 10.81 4.28
CA GLY A 77 3.63 11.56 4.27
C GLY A 77 4.64 11.14 5.34
N THR A 78 4.44 10.00 6.01
CA THR A 78 5.39 9.46 7.00
C THR A 78 6.31 8.43 6.37
N THR A 79 7.56 8.38 6.80
CA THR A 79 8.55 7.38 6.37
C THR A 79 8.41 6.08 7.17
N ASP A 80 8.12 6.17 8.47
CA ASP A 80 7.82 5.00 9.31
C ASP A 80 6.37 4.52 9.11
N ILE A 81 6.23 3.25 8.71
CA ILE A 81 4.97 2.61 8.35
C ILE A 81 4.94 1.22 8.96
N ARG A 82 4.11 1.08 9.98
CA ARG A 82 3.90 -0.14 10.74
C ARG A 82 2.68 -0.85 10.19
N VAL A 83 2.88 -2.06 9.67
CA VAL A 83 1.79 -2.87 9.10
C VAL A 83 1.35 -3.87 10.16
N ASP A 84 0.06 -3.86 10.50
CA ASP A 84 -0.49 -4.75 11.50
C ASP A 84 -0.45 -6.23 11.06
N VAL A 85 -0.36 -7.12 12.05
CA VAL A 85 -0.29 -8.56 11.84
C VAL A 85 -1.60 -9.09 11.23
N LYS A 86 -2.77 -8.54 11.60
CA LYS A 86 -4.05 -8.98 11.03
C LYS A 86 -4.12 -8.65 9.54
N LEU A 87 -3.62 -7.48 9.13
CA LEU A 87 -3.54 -7.10 7.72
C LEU A 87 -2.59 -8.01 6.96
N ASN A 88 -1.43 -8.32 7.54
CA ASN A 88 -0.51 -9.30 6.96
C ASN A 88 -1.19 -10.67 6.78
N LYS A 89 -1.83 -11.21 7.83
CA LYS A 89 -2.57 -12.48 7.75
C LYS A 89 -3.64 -12.46 6.65
N GLN A 90 -4.41 -11.38 6.51
CA GLN A 90 -5.44 -11.26 5.47
C GLN A 90 -4.85 -11.32 4.06
N ILE A 91 -3.71 -10.65 3.82
CA ILE A 91 -3.03 -10.65 2.52
C ILE A 91 -2.49 -12.03 2.17
N TRP A 92 -1.97 -12.75 3.17
CA TRP A 92 -1.38 -14.09 3.01
C TRP A 92 -2.39 -15.23 3.10
N SER A 93 -3.64 -14.98 3.52
CA SER A 93 -4.68 -16.00 3.78
C SER A 93 -4.94 -16.95 2.61
N ARG A 94 -4.86 -16.46 1.37
CA ARG A 94 -5.09 -17.24 0.13
C ARG A 94 -3.79 -17.76 -0.50
N GLY A 95 -2.68 -17.64 0.22
CA GLY A 95 -1.35 -18.02 -0.23
C GLY A 95 -0.67 -17.00 -1.16
N ILE A 96 0.59 -17.27 -1.47
CA ILE A 96 1.52 -16.32 -2.09
C ILE A 96 1.09 -15.81 -3.48
N ARG A 97 0.30 -16.60 -4.23
CA ARG A 97 -0.13 -16.34 -5.61
C ARG A 97 -1.48 -15.64 -5.72
N SER A 98 -2.32 -15.77 -4.69
CA SER A 98 -3.75 -15.43 -4.75
C SER A 98 -4.10 -14.28 -3.82
N VAL A 99 -3.37 -13.18 -3.93
CA VAL A 99 -3.63 -11.97 -3.13
C VAL A 99 -5.07 -11.45 -3.37
N PRO A 100 -5.79 -11.00 -2.33
CA PRO A 100 -7.09 -10.35 -2.48
C PRO A 100 -7.05 -9.21 -3.50
N ARG A 101 -8.10 -9.07 -4.33
CA ARG A 101 -8.13 -8.06 -5.40
C ARG A 101 -8.22 -6.63 -4.84
N ARG A 102 -8.98 -6.46 -3.77
CA ARG A 102 -9.18 -5.19 -3.05
C ARG A 102 -9.09 -5.47 -1.55
N VAL A 103 -8.51 -4.54 -0.80
CA VAL A 103 -8.43 -4.61 0.66
C VAL A 103 -8.86 -3.26 1.22
N ARG A 104 -9.73 -3.28 2.23
CA ARG A 104 -10.10 -2.09 3.00
C ARG A 104 -9.12 -1.98 4.17
N VAL A 105 -8.40 -0.86 4.23
CA VAL A 105 -7.41 -0.61 5.26
C VAL A 105 -7.77 0.68 6.00
N ARG A 106 -7.54 0.68 7.30
CA ARG A 106 -7.51 1.88 8.12
C ARG A 106 -6.06 2.27 8.31
N ILE A 107 -5.75 3.54 8.09
CA ILE A 107 -4.42 4.09 8.28
C ILE A 107 -4.56 5.20 9.31
N ALA A 108 -3.93 5.02 10.45
CA ALA A 108 -3.87 5.99 11.54
C ALA A 108 -2.47 6.57 11.61
N ARG A 109 -2.35 7.89 11.49
CA ARG A 109 -1.10 8.61 11.75
C ARG A 109 -1.08 9.01 13.21
N LYS A 110 -0.18 8.42 14.00
CA LYS A 110 -0.05 8.64 15.44
C LYS A 110 1.28 9.32 15.77
N ARG A 111 1.33 10.02 16.90
CA ARG A 111 2.58 10.54 17.45
C ARG A 111 3.41 9.40 18.03
N ASN A 112 4.71 9.50 17.85
CA ASN A 112 5.67 8.59 18.44
C ASN A 112 6.17 9.17 19.75
N ASP A 113 6.17 8.36 20.81
CA ASP A 113 6.60 8.77 22.16
C ASP A 113 8.03 8.29 22.49
N ASP A 114 8.68 7.55 21.57
CA ASP A 114 10.06 7.10 21.72
C ASP A 114 11.04 8.26 21.48
N GLU A 115 11.82 8.64 22.49
CA GLU A 115 12.78 9.77 22.43
C GLU A 115 13.93 9.56 21.41
N ASP A 116 14.25 8.31 21.08
CA ASP A 116 15.28 7.94 20.09
C ASP A 116 14.75 7.87 18.64
N ALA A 117 13.48 8.23 18.41
CA ALA A 117 12.88 8.10 17.10
C ALA A 117 13.37 9.19 16.12
N LYS A 118 13.71 8.77 14.90
CA LYS A 118 14.11 9.69 13.81
C LYS A 118 12.97 10.57 13.31
N GLU A 119 11.72 10.17 13.57
CA GLU A 119 10.51 10.80 13.04
C GLU A 119 9.47 10.88 14.15
N GLU A 120 8.81 12.03 14.28
CA GLU A 120 7.80 12.30 15.31
C GLU A 120 6.47 11.57 15.07
N LEU A 121 6.21 11.16 13.82
CA LEU A 121 4.94 10.58 13.40
C LEU A 121 5.17 9.24 12.71
N TYR A 122 4.40 8.23 13.12
CA TYR A 122 4.34 6.95 12.41
C TYR A 122 2.94 6.66 11.90
N SER A 123 2.85 5.90 10.81
CA SER A 123 1.58 5.42 10.28
C SER A 123 1.36 3.96 10.65
N LEU A 124 0.28 3.66 11.38
CA LEU A 124 -0.19 2.31 11.65
C LEU A 124 -1.26 1.91 10.63
N VAL A 125 -1.05 0.79 9.94
CA VAL A 125 -1.98 0.27 8.93
C VAL A 125 -2.67 -0.98 9.47
N THR A 126 -3.98 -0.90 9.68
CA THR A 126 -4.82 -2.01 10.17
C THR A 126 -5.85 -2.42 9.11
N VAL A 127 -6.47 -3.59 9.30
CA VAL A 127 -7.64 -4.02 8.52
C VAL A 127 -8.84 -3.21 8.99
N ALA A 128 -9.57 -2.63 8.05
CA ALA A 128 -10.84 -1.99 8.34
C ALA A 128 -11.98 -3.00 8.14
N GLU A 129 -13.07 -2.79 8.87
CA GLU A 129 -14.27 -3.60 8.71
C GLU A 129 -14.91 -3.35 7.35
N ILE A 130 -15.30 -4.44 6.68
CA ILE A 130 -15.99 -4.38 5.40
C ILE A 130 -17.48 -4.46 5.71
N PRO A 131 -18.27 -3.42 5.40
CA PRO A 131 -19.71 -3.48 5.61
C PRO A 131 -20.33 -4.60 4.76
N ALA A 132 -21.44 -5.18 5.22
CA ALA A 132 -22.12 -6.29 4.54
C ALA A 132 -22.53 -5.99 3.09
N GLU A 133 -22.76 -4.70 2.79
CA GLU A 133 -23.05 -4.18 1.44
C GLU A 133 -21.88 -4.33 0.44
N GLY A 134 -20.69 -4.70 0.94
CA GLY A 134 -19.51 -4.98 0.14
C GLY A 134 -18.66 -3.74 -0.16
N LEU A 135 -17.70 -3.89 -1.10
CA LEU A 135 -16.67 -2.88 -1.37
C LEU A 135 -17.05 -1.88 -2.49
N ARG A 136 -18.28 -1.91 -3.00
CA ARG A 136 -18.71 -1.06 -4.11
C ARG A 136 -19.08 0.32 -3.58
N GLY A 137 -18.61 1.40 -4.23
CA GLY A 137 -18.91 2.78 -3.81
C GLY A 137 -18.20 3.28 -2.54
N LEU A 138 -17.48 2.43 -1.80
CA LEU A 138 -16.75 2.86 -0.60
C LEU A 138 -15.52 3.72 -0.97
N GLY A 139 -15.71 5.04 -0.91
CA GLY A 139 -14.66 6.05 -1.02
C GLY A 139 -13.77 6.14 0.21
N THR A 140 -12.95 7.19 0.28
CA THR A 140 -12.13 7.50 1.45
C THR A 140 -13.02 8.03 2.57
N LYS A 141 -12.94 7.42 3.76
CA LYS A 141 -13.67 7.90 4.94
C LYS A 141 -12.65 8.41 5.95
N ILE A 142 -12.86 9.60 6.49
CA ILE A 142 -12.10 10.09 7.64
C ILE A 142 -12.81 9.52 8.86
N ILE A 143 -12.04 8.92 9.78
CA ILE A 143 -12.55 8.41 11.03
C ILE A 143 -11.93 9.26 12.13
N GLU A 144 -12.79 9.80 12.97
CA GLU A 144 -12.41 10.32 14.26
C GLU A 144 -12.31 9.08 15.15
N ASP A 145 -11.08 8.67 15.50
CA ASP A 145 -10.94 7.69 16.55
C ASP A 145 -11.32 8.43 17.84
N GLU A 146 -12.56 8.21 18.31
CA GLU A 146 -12.90 8.43 19.73
C GLU A 146 -11.98 7.50 20.51
N GLU A 147 -11.03 8.08 21.22
CA GLU A 147 -10.02 7.36 22.00
C GLU A 147 -10.67 6.49 23.09
#